data_AF-A0A8K0Q9R7-F1
#
_entry.id   AF-A0A8K0Q9R7-F1
#
_cell.length_a   1.000
_cell.length_b   1.000
_cell.length_c   1.000
_cell.angle_alpha   90.00
_cell.angle_beta   90.00
_cell.angle_gamma   90.00
#
_symmetry.space_group_name_H-M   'P 1'
#
loop_
_entity.id
_entity.type
_entity.pdbx_description
1 polymer ?
#
loop_
_entity_poly.entity_id
_entity_poly.type
_entity_poly.pdbx_seq_one_letter_code
_entity_poly.pdbx_strand_id
1 'polypeptide(L)'
;MRFSSSALVAALPALAVAQDSPIDQYKAQFQDFIGQMGSYIPNPGSYDPVAALEAKTGAMKLSTLTLENWQQTLYEPVGPETTTPEEWWVLVSGRNKTCYGRCDKVETAFKETAAKFALLEQAPHMGYLNCDDQPILCNAWSTGTSNLYVFEMLPSPAPIDIYKKRLNMTTTTSEDLVNLYETGTKDKFTLLEAGWFHPFQGKAVELGIAVPFGYVMWAFGLVPNWLFMLVVSFVSRTMMSNRMQGQANRDAGRR
;
A
#
# COMPACT_ATOMS: atom_id res chain seq x y z
N MET A 1 -2.77 -23.46 68.44
CA MET A 1 -3.69 -22.42 67.93
C MET A 1 -2.89 -21.49 67.02
N ARG A 2 -3.40 -21.24 65.79
CA ARG A 2 -3.05 -20.16 64.82
C ARG A 2 -1.74 -20.40 64.01
N PHE A 3 -1.77 -20.86 62.74
CA PHE A 3 -2.07 -20.15 61.46
C PHE A 3 -1.25 -18.86 61.31
N SER A 4 -0.59 -18.47 60.20
CA SER A 4 -0.58 -18.93 58.81
C SER A 4 0.51 -18.16 58.02
N SER A 5 0.98 -18.77 56.94
CA SER A 5 1.27 -18.20 55.61
C SER A 5 2.21 -16.99 55.45
N SER A 6 3.31 -17.21 54.71
CA SER A 6 3.74 -16.32 53.62
C SER A 6 4.68 -17.08 52.68
N ALA A 7 4.07 -17.83 51.77
CA ALA A 7 4.74 -18.30 50.56
C ALA A 7 4.78 -17.15 49.56
N LEU A 8 5.95 -16.54 49.37
CA LEU A 8 6.26 -15.72 48.20
C LEU A 8 7.15 -16.55 47.29
N VAL A 9 6.52 -17.47 46.55
CA VAL A 9 7.16 -18.08 45.39
C VAL A 9 6.95 -17.10 44.24
N ALA A 10 8.07 -16.52 43.81
CA ALA A 10 8.16 -15.66 42.64
C ALA A 10 7.55 -16.38 41.42
N ALA A 11 6.40 -15.90 40.96
CA ALA A 11 5.89 -16.24 39.64
C ALA A 11 6.71 -15.46 38.60
N LEU A 12 7.85 -16.01 38.20
CA LEU A 12 8.42 -15.70 36.89
C LEU A 12 7.48 -16.33 35.85
N PRO A 13 6.91 -15.55 34.89
CA PRO A 13 6.35 -16.17 33.72
C PRO A 13 7.51 -16.79 32.95
N ALA A 14 7.66 -18.11 33.09
CA ALA A 14 8.52 -18.90 32.24
C ALA A 14 8.04 -18.69 30.80
N LEU A 15 8.93 -18.20 29.94
CA LEU A 15 8.77 -18.17 28.50
C LEU A 15 8.66 -19.62 28.01
N ALA A 16 7.46 -20.16 28.05
CA ALA A 16 7.11 -21.34 27.29
C ALA A 16 6.93 -20.90 25.83
N VAL A 17 7.92 -21.21 25.00
CA VAL A 17 7.73 -21.29 23.54
C VAL A 17 6.79 -22.48 23.31
N ALA A 18 5.49 -22.22 23.40
CA ALA A 18 4.45 -23.11 22.92
C ALA A 18 4.09 -22.68 21.51
N GLN A 19 4.15 -23.61 20.56
CA GLN A 19 3.76 -23.46 19.16
C GLN A 19 2.23 -23.38 19.00
N ASP A 20 1.57 -22.52 19.76
CA ASP A 20 0.23 -22.05 19.43
C ASP A 20 0.43 -20.68 18.78
N SER A 21 -0.23 -20.43 17.64
CA SER A 21 -0.05 -19.14 16.96
C SER A 21 -0.38 -18.01 17.96
N PRO A 22 0.40 -16.92 18.02
CA PRO A 22 0.11 -15.82 18.95
C PRO A 22 -1.34 -15.34 18.82
N ILE A 23 -1.91 -15.46 17.62
CA ILE A 23 -3.28 -15.10 17.25
C ILE A 23 -4.31 -16.00 17.95
N ASP A 24 -4.00 -17.27 18.16
CA ASP A 24 -4.90 -18.20 18.85
C ASP A 24 -5.13 -17.82 20.32
N GLN A 25 -4.12 -17.21 20.96
CA GLN A 25 -4.23 -16.71 22.33
C GLN A 25 -5.19 -15.52 22.44
N TYR A 26 -5.34 -14.75 21.36
CA TYR A 26 -6.20 -13.56 21.31
C TYR A 26 -7.54 -13.81 20.60
N LYS A 27 -7.87 -15.05 20.18
CA LYS A 27 -9.11 -15.43 19.48
C LYS A 27 -10.40 -14.87 20.11
N ALA A 28 -10.53 -14.95 21.43
CA ALA A 28 -11.70 -14.43 22.14
C ALA A 28 -11.77 -12.89 22.06
N GLN A 29 -10.63 -12.22 22.25
CA GLN A 29 -10.52 -10.77 22.11
C GLN A 29 -10.77 -10.33 20.66
N PHE A 30 -10.38 -11.13 19.66
CA PHE A 30 -10.68 -10.90 18.25
C PHE A 30 -12.17 -10.97 17.94
N GLN A 31 -12.87 -12.00 18.45
CA GLN A 31 -14.32 -12.15 18.22
C GLN A 31 -15.10 -10.99 18.84
N ASP A 32 -14.74 -10.60 20.07
CA ASP A 32 -15.36 -9.48 20.76
C ASP A 32 -15.04 -8.15 20.06
N PHE A 33 -13.79 -7.96 19.62
CA PHE A 33 -13.37 -6.75 18.93
C PHE A 33 -14.01 -6.61 17.54
N ILE A 34 -14.06 -7.66 16.72
CA ILE A 34 -14.75 -7.65 15.42
C ILE A 34 -16.26 -7.43 15.63
N GLY A 35 -16.86 -8.06 16.64
CA GLY A 35 -18.26 -7.84 16.99
C GLY A 35 -18.57 -6.40 17.39
N GLN A 36 -17.64 -5.75 18.11
CA GLN A 36 -17.75 -4.36 18.53
C GLN A 36 -17.47 -3.37 17.38
N MET A 37 -16.53 -3.71 16.48
CA MET A 37 -16.09 -2.88 15.35
C MET A 37 -16.92 -3.06 14.08
N GLY A 38 -17.78 -4.09 14.00
CA GLY A 38 -18.67 -4.32 12.85
C GLY A 38 -19.62 -3.16 12.53
N SER A 39 -19.74 -2.18 13.43
CA SER A 39 -20.52 -0.94 13.23
C SER A 39 -19.68 0.30 12.88
N TYR A 40 -18.35 0.25 12.98
CA TYR A 40 -17.48 1.41 12.76
C TYR A 40 -16.09 1.01 12.27
N ILE A 41 -16.00 0.67 10.98
CA ILE A 41 -14.73 0.61 10.26
C ILE A 41 -14.57 1.96 9.55
N PRO A 42 -13.81 2.93 10.11
CA PRO A 42 -13.54 4.19 9.42
C PRO A 42 -13.02 3.88 8.03
N ASN A 43 -13.55 4.58 7.03
CA ASN A 43 -13.11 4.44 5.65
C ASN A 43 -11.95 5.41 5.42
N PRO A 44 -10.69 4.95 5.43
CA PRO A 44 -9.52 5.81 5.17
C PRO A 44 -9.45 6.24 3.69
N GLY A 45 -10.45 5.86 2.89
CA GLY A 45 -10.51 6.06 1.47
C GLY A 45 -10.35 7.51 1.08
N SER A 46 -11.11 8.45 1.63
CA SER A 46 -10.90 9.88 1.36
C SER A 46 -9.85 10.44 2.32
N TYR A 47 -8.89 11.22 1.82
CA TYR A 47 -7.99 11.98 2.70
C TYR A 47 -8.81 13.04 3.45
N ASP A 48 -9.33 12.63 4.59
CA ASP A 48 -9.85 13.48 5.65
C ASP A 48 -8.84 13.36 6.80
N PRO A 49 -8.18 14.46 7.21
CA PRO A 49 -7.18 14.41 8.28
C PRO A 49 -7.76 13.89 9.59
N VAL A 50 -9.06 14.09 9.85
CA VAL A 50 -9.73 13.56 11.04
C VAL A 50 -9.91 12.05 10.93
N ALA A 51 -10.47 11.57 9.82
CA ALA A 51 -10.63 10.12 9.58
C ALA A 51 -9.29 9.37 9.50
N ALA A 52 -8.23 10.01 8.98
CA ALA A 52 -6.88 9.45 8.92
C ALA A 52 -6.24 9.37 10.31
N LEU A 53 -6.43 10.39 11.15
CA LEU A 53 -5.99 10.35 12.55
C LEU A 53 -6.77 9.29 13.33
N GLU A 54 -8.09 9.23 13.17
CA GLU A 54 -8.94 8.21 13.79
C GLU A 54 -8.58 6.79 13.32
N ALA A 55 -8.25 6.58 12.05
CA ALA A 55 -7.80 5.27 11.58
C ALA A 55 -6.45 4.88 12.23
N LYS A 56 -5.54 5.84 12.38
CA LYS A 56 -4.19 5.65 12.92
C LYS A 56 -4.16 5.47 14.45
N THR A 57 -4.95 6.24 15.19
CA THR A 57 -5.00 6.18 16.67
C THR A 57 -6.16 5.33 17.18
N GLY A 58 -7.10 5.00 16.31
CA GLY A 58 -8.25 4.18 16.63
C GLY A 58 -7.90 2.70 16.65
N ALA A 59 -8.95 1.92 16.82
CA ALA A 59 -8.87 0.54 17.21
C ALA A 59 -8.09 -0.36 16.22
N MET A 60 -8.02 0.01 14.93
CA MET A 60 -7.33 -0.76 13.88
C MET A 60 -5.89 -0.34 13.61
N LYS A 61 -5.41 0.78 14.20
CA LYS A 61 -4.06 1.34 13.99
C LYS A 61 -3.63 1.37 12.50
N LEU A 62 -4.54 1.77 11.61
CA LEU A 62 -4.33 1.78 10.17
C LEU A 62 -3.98 3.19 9.68
N SER A 63 -2.79 3.36 9.11
CA SER A 63 -2.30 4.67 8.66
C SER A 63 -2.61 4.92 7.18
N THR A 64 -3.26 6.03 6.87
CA THR A 64 -3.49 6.47 5.49
C THR A 64 -2.28 7.20 4.94
N LEU A 65 -1.71 6.70 3.84
CA LEU A 65 -0.56 7.28 3.18
C LEU A 65 -1.00 8.26 2.08
N THR A 66 -0.40 9.46 2.09
CA THR A 66 -0.55 10.51 1.09
C THR A 66 0.80 10.99 0.59
N LEU A 67 0.79 11.72 -0.52
CA LEU A 67 2.01 12.32 -1.09
C LEU A 67 2.79 13.15 -0.06
N GLU A 68 2.09 13.81 0.87
CA GLU A 68 2.68 14.69 1.88
C GLU A 68 3.19 13.94 3.11
N ASN A 69 2.54 12.84 3.50
CA ASN A 69 2.79 12.20 4.80
C ASN A 69 3.47 10.83 4.73
N TRP A 70 3.53 10.18 3.55
CA TRP A 70 3.86 8.76 3.47
C TRP A 70 5.22 8.44 4.07
N GLN A 71 6.22 9.28 3.76
CA GLN A 71 7.59 9.05 4.21
C GLN A 71 7.69 9.23 5.72
N GLN A 72 7.13 10.31 6.26
CA GLN A 72 7.11 10.55 7.70
C GLN A 72 6.38 9.42 8.45
N THR A 73 5.25 8.97 7.92
CA THR A 73 4.43 7.90 8.53
C THR A 73 5.21 6.60 8.61
N LEU A 74 5.91 6.20 7.54
CA LEU A 74 6.69 4.96 7.53
C LEU A 74 7.91 5.02 8.47
N TYR A 75 8.53 6.20 8.65
CA TYR A 75 9.66 6.38 9.56
C TYR A 75 9.27 6.62 11.02
N GLU A 76 8.02 6.92 11.34
CA GLU A 76 7.56 7.24 12.70
C GLU A 76 7.90 6.18 13.77
N PRO A 77 7.75 4.87 13.52
CA PRO A 77 8.13 3.85 14.51
C PRO A 77 9.63 3.55 14.53
N VAL A 78 10.40 4.06 13.55
CA VAL A 78 11.81 3.68 13.37
C VAL A 78 12.69 4.40 14.38
N GLY A 79 13.26 3.65 15.31
CA GLY A 79 14.26 4.17 16.24
C GLY A 79 15.56 4.61 15.51
N PRO A 80 16.24 5.68 15.94
CA PRO A 80 17.41 6.21 15.23
C PRO A 80 18.60 5.24 15.18
N GLU A 81 18.69 4.32 16.13
CA GLU A 81 19.80 3.37 16.28
C GLU A 81 19.33 1.90 16.16
N THR A 82 18.09 1.66 15.67
CA THR A 82 17.59 0.29 15.54
C THR A 82 18.26 -0.43 14.37
N THR A 83 18.73 -1.65 14.62
CA THR A 83 19.25 -2.55 13.59
C THR A 83 18.20 -3.58 13.16
N THR A 84 17.09 -3.68 13.89
CA THR A 84 15.95 -4.52 13.54
C THR A 84 14.97 -3.69 12.72
N PRO A 85 14.64 -4.10 11.48
CA PRO A 85 13.70 -3.35 10.66
C PRO A 85 12.30 -3.32 11.29
N GLU A 86 11.67 -2.15 11.27
CA GLU A 86 10.25 -2.02 11.60
C GLU A 86 9.42 -2.44 10.38
N GLU A 87 8.59 -3.47 10.54
CA GLU A 87 7.82 -4.02 9.43
C GLU A 87 6.52 -3.24 9.20
N TRP A 88 6.29 -2.80 7.95
CA TRP A 88 5.04 -2.18 7.52
C TRP A 88 4.35 -3.00 6.43
N TRP A 89 3.08 -3.30 6.62
CA TRP A 89 2.21 -3.85 5.59
C TRP A 89 1.35 -2.75 4.99
N VAL A 90 1.55 -2.45 3.71
CA VAL A 90 0.84 -1.39 2.99
C VAL A 90 0.03 -1.98 1.86
N LEU A 91 -1.30 -1.86 1.94
CA LEU A 91 -2.17 -2.18 0.81
C LEU A 91 -2.25 -1.00 -0.15
N VAL A 92 -1.90 -1.22 -1.41
CA VAL A 92 -2.17 -0.29 -2.50
C VAL A 92 -3.47 -0.66 -3.19
N SER A 93 -4.47 0.21 -3.06
CA SER A 93 -5.81 0.04 -3.64
C SER A 93 -6.18 1.22 -4.54
N GLY A 94 -7.38 1.19 -5.13
CA GLY A 94 -7.85 2.22 -6.05
C GLY A 94 -9.36 2.19 -6.27
N ARG A 95 -10.11 1.91 -5.19
CA ARG A 95 -11.58 1.91 -5.10
C ARG A 95 -12.30 1.40 -6.35
N ASN A 96 -13.37 2.09 -6.75
CA ASN A 96 -14.19 1.77 -7.90
C ASN A 96 -13.52 2.16 -9.22
N LYS A 97 -12.80 3.28 -9.30
CA LYS A 97 -12.29 3.79 -10.58
C LYS A 97 -11.07 3.01 -11.04
N THR A 98 -10.02 2.96 -10.23
CA THR A 98 -8.77 2.28 -10.62
C THR A 98 -8.87 0.76 -10.49
N CYS A 99 -9.73 0.22 -9.61
CA CYS A 99 -9.97 -1.24 -9.53
C CYS A 99 -11.24 -1.75 -10.24
N TYR A 100 -11.93 -0.94 -11.04
CA TYR A 100 -13.16 -1.34 -11.74
C TYR A 100 -14.24 -1.97 -10.83
N GLY A 101 -14.37 -1.45 -9.61
CA GLY A 101 -15.35 -1.93 -8.61
C GLY A 101 -15.02 -3.28 -7.97
N ARG A 102 -13.76 -3.74 -8.04
CA ARG A 102 -13.36 -5.07 -7.52
C ARG A 102 -12.56 -5.01 -6.22
N CYS A 103 -12.15 -3.84 -5.76
CA CYS A 103 -11.26 -3.71 -4.60
C CYS A 103 -11.96 -3.89 -3.24
N ASP A 104 -13.30 -3.76 -3.17
CA ASP A 104 -14.03 -3.76 -1.89
C ASP A 104 -13.74 -4.98 -1.01
N LYS A 105 -13.60 -6.17 -1.61
CA LYS A 105 -13.31 -7.40 -0.88
C LYS A 105 -11.92 -7.40 -0.27
N VAL A 106 -10.89 -7.10 -1.06
CA VAL A 106 -9.51 -7.06 -0.55
C VAL A 106 -9.29 -5.90 0.43
N GLU A 107 -9.95 -4.77 0.23
CA GLU A 107 -9.91 -3.65 1.17
C GLU A 107 -10.54 -4.02 2.52
N THR A 108 -11.71 -4.67 2.49
CA THR A 108 -12.37 -5.15 3.71
C THR A 108 -11.50 -6.17 4.44
N ALA A 109 -10.99 -7.17 3.71
CA ALA A 109 -10.08 -8.18 4.25
C ALA A 109 -8.84 -7.56 4.91
N PHE A 110 -8.27 -6.52 4.30
CA PHE A 110 -7.10 -5.85 4.84
C PHE A 110 -7.42 -5.01 6.09
N LYS A 111 -8.57 -4.32 6.12
CA LYS A 111 -9.04 -3.58 7.30
C LYS A 111 -9.32 -4.51 8.49
N GLU A 112 -9.98 -5.63 8.24
CA GLU A 112 -10.20 -6.69 9.25
C GLU A 112 -8.88 -7.28 9.75
N THR A 113 -7.87 -7.40 8.88
CA THR A 113 -6.54 -7.85 9.28
C THR A 113 -5.83 -6.80 10.13
N ALA A 114 -5.95 -5.52 9.79
CA ALA A 114 -5.39 -4.43 10.60
C ALA A 114 -6.03 -4.38 12.01
N ALA A 115 -7.35 -4.55 12.10
CA ALA A 115 -8.07 -4.76 13.35
C ALA A 115 -7.47 -5.89 14.19
N LYS A 116 -7.19 -7.05 13.58
CA LYS A 116 -6.56 -8.18 14.27
C LYS A 116 -5.12 -7.85 14.69
N PHE A 117 -4.34 -7.25 13.81
CA PHE A 117 -2.94 -6.93 14.11
C PHE A 117 -2.79 -5.86 15.19
N ALA A 118 -3.77 -4.95 15.34
CA ALA A 118 -3.74 -3.93 16.37
C ALA A 118 -3.72 -4.48 17.82
N LEU A 119 -4.18 -5.72 18.04
CA LEU A 119 -4.17 -6.41 19.33
C LEU A 119 -2.85 -7.16 19.62
N LEU A 120 -2.01 -7.34 18.60
CA LEU A 120 -0.74 -8.05 18.72
C LEU A 120 0.40 -7.04 18.87
N GLU A 121 1.20 -7.16 19.92
CA GLU A 121 2.32 -6.23 20.15
C GLU A 121 3.43 -6.35 19.08
N GLN A 122 3.59 -7.53 18.49
CA GLN A 122 4.65 -7.83 17.52
C GLN A 122 4.17 -7.78 16.06
N ALA A 123 2.92 -7.40 15.80
CA ALA A 123 2.40 -7.35 14.44
C ALA A 123 2.96 -6.16 13.66
N PRO A 124 3.02 -6.25 12.32
CA PRO A 124 3.50 -5.18 11.48
C PRO A 124 2.60 -3.96 11.57
N HIS A 125 3.19 -2.79 11.37
CA HIS A 125 2.44 -1.55 11.21
C HIS A 125 1.60 -1.61 9.94
N MET A 126 0.37 -1.11 10.00
CA MET A 126 -0.58 -1.22 8.90
C MET A 126 -0.72 0.11 8.19
N GLY A 127 -0.52 0.11 6.87
CA GLY A 127 -0.66 1.26 5.99
C GLY A 127 -1.66 1.02 4.86
N TYR A 128 -2.27 2.08 4.38
CA TYR A 128 -3.21 2.04 3.27
C TYR A 128 -2.93 3.19 2.31
N LEU A 129 -2.72 2.86 1.04
CA LEU A 129 -2.52 3.82 -0.04
C LEU A 129 -3.64 3.68 -1.07
N ASN A 130 -4.40 4.74 -1.28
CA ASN A 130 -5.48 4.79 -2.26
C ASN A 130 -5.05 5.55 -3.52
N CYS A 131 -4.90 4.87 -4.64
CA CYS A 131 -4.49 5.48 -5.90
C CYS A 131 -5.57 6.35 -6.57
N ASP A 132 -6.84 6.23 -6.18
CA ASP A 132 -7.87 7.17 -6.65
C ASP A 132 -7.69 8.56 -6.03
N ASP A 133 -7.26 8.63 -4.77
CA ASP A 133 -7.05 9.88 -4.01
C ASP A 133 -5.63 10.38 -4.07
N GLN A 134 -4.67 9.46 -4.18
CA GLN A 134 -3.24 9.72 -4.21
C GLN A 134 -2.64 9.24 -5.55
N PRO A 135 -3.18 9.68 -6.69
CA PRO A 135 -2.73 9.19 -8.00
C PRO A 135 -1.26 9.57 -8.26
N ILE A 136 -0.81 10.71 -7.73
CA ILE A 136 0.57 11.17 -7.91
C ILE A 136 1.53 10.24 -7.18
N LEU A 137 1.24 9.91 -5.92
CA LEU A 137 2.06 9.00 -5.13
C LEU A 137 2.12 7.60 -5.75
N CYS A 138 0.98 7.07 -6.19
CA CYS A 138 0.96 5.76 -6.87
C CYS A 138 1.76 5.74 -8.17
N ASN A 139 1.69 6.80 -8.97
CA ASN A 139 2.49 6.91 -10.18
C ASN A 139 3.98 7.13 -9.87
N ALA A 140 4.32 7.89 -8.83
CA ALA A 140 5.70 8.11 -8.40
C ALA A 140 6.39 6.81 -7.96
N TRP A 141 5.64 5.92 -7.30
CA TRP A 141 6.09 4.57 -6.95
C TRP A 141 5.95 3.56 -8.11
N SER A 142 5.43 3.99 -9.26
CA SER A 142 5.10 3.13 -10.40
C SER A 142 4.30 1.88 -9.98
N THR A 143 3.37 2.05 -9.03
CA THR A 143 2.59 0.95 -8.46
C THR A 143 1.17 0.90 -9.02
N GLY A 144 0.66 -0.33 -9.14
CA GLY A 144 -0.74 -0.59 -9.45
C GLY A 144 -1.51 -1.04 -8.21
N THR A 145 -2.83 -1.14 -8.35
CA THR A 145 -3.73 -1.64 -7.31
C THR A 145 -3.55 -3.14 -7.05
N SER A 146 -4.11 -3.61 -5.93
CA SER A 146 -4.05 -5.01 -5.51
C SER A 146 -2.64 -5.51 -5.19
N ASN A 147 -1.75 -4.61 -4.76
CA ASN A 147 -0.43 -4.98 -4.31
C ASN A 147 -0.33 -4.73 -2.81
N LEU A 148 0.12 -5.76 -2.09
CA LEU A 148 0.60 -5.66 -0.72
C LEU A 148 2.09 -5.40 -0.79
N TYR A 149 2.52 -4.30 -0.18
CA TYR A 149 3.93 -3.99 0.05
C TYR A 149 4.26 -4.29 1.51
N VAL A 150 5.38 -4.96 1.74
CA VAL A 150 5.96 -5.19 3.05
C VAL A 150 7.28 -4.44 3.09
N PHE A 151 7.33 -3.34 3.83
CA PHE A 151 8.54 -2.54 4.00
C PHE A 151 9.27 -2.99 5.25
N GLU A 152 10.57 -3.16 5.14
CA GLU A 152 11.47 -3.39 6.28
C GLU A 152 12.20 -2.08 6.56
N MET A 153 11.58 -1.24 7.38
CA MET A 153 12.03 0.13 7.61
C MET A 153 13.23 0.15 8.56
N LEU A 154 14.36 0.68 8.08
CA LEU A 154 15.55 0.95 8.87
C LEU A 154 15.82 2.46 8.92
N PRO A 155 16.57 2.95 9.93
CA PRO A 155 16.90 4.37 10.01
C PRO A 155 17.74 4.79 8.81
N SER A 156 17.45 5.98 8.26
CA SER A 156 18.27 6.56 7.19
C SER A 156 19.71 6.75 7.68
N PRO A 157 20.75 6.37 6.90
CA PRO A 157 20.74 6.11 5.46
C PRO A 157 20.74 4.62 5.07
N ALA A 158 20.34 3.71 5.96
CA ALA A 158 20.34 2.28 5.65
C ALA A 158 19.41 1.95 4.47
N PRO A 159 19.75 0.94 3.64
CA PRO A 159 18.84 0.44 2.62
C PRO A 159 17.57 -0.13 3.27
N ILE A 160 16.44 0.06 2.60
CA ILE A 160 15.12 -0.40 3.03
C ILE A 160 14.69 -1.44 2.02
N ASP A 161 14.48 -2.66 2.50
CA ASP A 161 13.98 -3.74 1.66
C ASP A 161 12.45 -3.63 1.56
N ILE A 162 11.95 -3.75 0.33
CA ILE A 162 10.53 -3.68 0.04
C ILE A 162 10.12 -4.95 -0.68
N TYR A 163 9.25 -5.73 -0.07
CA TYR A 163 8.70 -6.92 -0.66
C TYR A 163 7.31 -6.64 -1.21
N LYS A 164 7.04 -7.12 -2.41
CA LYS A 164 5.76 -6.91 -3.09
C LYS A 164 5.07 -8.22 -3.36
N LYS A 165 3.78 -8.28 -3.08
CA LYS A 165 2.90 -9.39 -3.44
C LYS A 165 1.63 -8.88 -4.08
N ARG A 166 1.30 -9.40 -5.25
CA ARG A 166 0.00 -9.14 -5.86
C ARG A 166 -1.06 -10.01 -5.19
N LEU A 167 -2.08 -9.39 -4.63
CA LEU A 167 -3.25 -10.04 -4.05
C LEU A 167 -4.31 -10.31 -5.12
N ASN A 168 -5.26 -11.20 -4.82
CA ASN A 168 -6.45 -11.37 -5.63
C ASN A 168 -7.57 -10.50 -5.04
N MET A 169 -7.95 -9.46 -5.79
CA MET A 169 -8.95 -8.47 -5.35
C MET A 169 -10.28 -9.06 -4.88
N THR A 170 -10.66 -10.23 -5.40
CA THR A 170 -12.01 -10.80 -5.20
C THR A 170 -12.06 -12.01 -4.27
N THR A 171 -10.91 -12.61 -3.97
CA THR A 171 -10.85 -13.86 -3.19
C THR A 171 -9.97 -13.77 -1.96
N THR A 172 -9.08 -12.78 -1.86
CA THR A 172 -8.25 -12.60 -0.66
C THR A 172 -9.13 -12.25 0.53
N THR A 173 -9.00 -13.04 1.60
CA THR A 173 -9.69 -12.87 2.88
C THR A 173 -8.74 -12.37 3.96
N SER A 174 -9.27 -11.96 5.11
CA SER A 174 -8.44 -11.60 6.26
C SER A 174 -7.64 -12.80 6.78
N GLU A 175 -8.21 -14.01 6.75
CA GLU A 175 -7.51 -15.24 7.13
C GLU A 175 -6.32 -15.52 6.23
N ASP A 176 -6.44 -15.30 4.92
CA ASP A 176 -5.30 -15.45 3.99
C ASP A 176 -4.13 -14.53 4.36
N LEU A 177 -4.43 -13.30 4.78
CA LEU A 177 -3.41 -12.31 5.17
C LEU A 177 -2.81 -12.63 6.53
N VAL A 178 -3.62 -13.07 7.48
CA VAL A 178 -3.16 -13.55 8.78
C VAL A 178 -2.24 -14.77 8.62
N ASN A 179 -2.67 -15.78 7.87
CA ASN A 179 -1.88 -16.96 7.59
C ASN A 179 -0.58 -16.59 6.86
N LEU A 180 -0.62 -15.60 5.96
CA LEU A 180 0.57 -15.09 5.28
C LEU A 180 1.58 -14.51 6.27
N TYR A 181 1.13 -13.77 7.27
CA TYR A 181 1.99 -13.24 8.34
C TYR A 181 2.55 -14.35 9.23
N GLU A 182 1.70 -15.28 9.67
CA GLU A 182 2.09 -16.40 10.53
C GLU A 182 3.12 -17.33 9.89
N THR A 183 3.16 -17.42 8.54
CA THR A 183 4.21 -18.20 7.87
C THR A 183 5.61 -17.66 8.13
N GLY A 184 5.76 -16.39 8.52
CA GLY A 184 7.04 -15.75 8.85
C GLY A 184 8.07 -15.72 7.71
N THR A 185 7.68 -16.11 6.49
CA THR A 185 8.57 -16.22 5.33
C THR A 185 8.10 -15.30 4.21
N LYS A 186 9.08 -14.75 3.48
CA LYS A 186 8.83 -13.83 2.37
C LYS A 186 8.91 -14.52 1.00
N ASP A 187 8.93 -15.86 0.96
CA ASP A 187 9.05 -16.67 -0.27
C ASP A 187 7.95 -16.41 -1.31
N LYS A 188 6.76 -16.01 -0.83
CA LYS A 188 5.62 -15.69 -1.69
C LYS A 188 5.59 -14.23 -2.14
N PHE A 189 6.63 -13.46 -1.82
CA PHE A 189 6.81 -12.07 -2.21
C PHE A 189 7.98 -11.95 -3.18
N THR A 190 7.98 -10.87 -3.94
CA THR A 190 9.10 -10.49 -4.79
C THR A 190 9.78 -9.28 -4.18
N LEU A 191 11.09 -9.36 -3.95
CA LEU A 191 11.87 -8.20 -3.55
C LEU A 191 11.82 -7.15 -4.66
N LEU A 192 11.48 -5.93 -4.29
CA LEU A 192 11.54 -4.78 -5.18
C LEU A 192 12.99 -4.32 -5.22
N GLU A 193 13.70 -4.71 -6.27
CA GLU A 193 15.07 -4.26 -6.52
C GLU A 193 15.14 -2.72 -6.57
N ALA A 194 16.31 -2.17 -6.23
CA ALA A 194 16.63 -0.74 -6.29
C ALA A 194 16.71 -0.24 -7.76
N GLY A 195 15.58 -0.29 -8.45
CA GLY A 195 15.38 0.19 -9.80
C GLY A 195 15.04 1.69 -9.84
N TRP A 196 14.51 2.14 -10.97
CA TRP A 196 14.20 3.56 -11.16
C TRP A 196 13.19 4.13 -10.16
N PHE A 197 12.11 3.39 -9.88
CA PHE A 197 10.98 3.86 -9.09
C PHE A 197 10.91 3.25 -7.69
N HIS A 198 12.05 2.77 -7.16
CA HIS A 198 12.10 2.34 -5.77
C HIS A 198 11.83 3.56 -4.84
N PRO A 199 10.85 3.51 -3.91
CA PRO A 199 10.41 4.68 -3.14
C PRO A 199 11.49 5.39 -2.32
N PHE A 200 12.54 4.68 -1.90
CA PHE A 200 13.61 5.24 -1.06
C PHE A 200 14.96 5.33 -1.79
N GLN A 201 15.47 4.20 -2.31
CA GLN A 201 16.77 4.12 -2.99
C GLN A 201 16.68 4.16 -4.52
N GLY A 202 15.55 4.58 -5.08
CA GLY A 202 15.37 4.59 -6.53
C GLY A 202 16.09 5.74 -7.21
N LYS A 203 16.58 5.53 -8.44
CA LYS A 203 17.23 6.60 -9.22
C LYS A 203 16.34 7.82 -9.45
N ALA A 204 15.02 7.62 -9.57
CA ALA A 204 14.09 8.73 -9.69
C ALA A 204 13.98 9.58 -8.40
N VAL A 205 14.20 8.96 -7.24
CA VAL A 205 14.18 9.65 -5.93
C VAL A 205 15.48 10.41 -5.73
N GLU A 206 16.63 9.78 -6.01
CA GLU A 206 17.95 10.44 -5.97
C GLU A 206 17.99 11.71 -6.84
N LEU A 207 17.35 11.67 -8.02
CA LEU A 207 17.30 12.80 -8.96
C LEU A 207 16.15 13.78 -8.70
N GLY A 208 15.27 13.51 -7.72
CA GLY A 208 14.10 14.36 -7.43
C GLY A 208 13.02 14.35 -8.53
N ILE A 209 13.04 13.37 -9.44
CA ILE A 209 12.12 13.28 -10.59
C ILE A 209 10.94 12.34 -10.37
N ALA A 210 10.91 11.56 -9.28
CA ALA A 210 9.83 10.62 -8.99
C ALA A 210 8.45 11.30 -8.90
N VAL A 211 8.34 12.39 -8.14
CA VAL A 211 7.08 13.14 -8.00
C VAL A 211 6.71 13.87 -9.30
N PRO A 212 7.62 14.60 -9.98
CA PRO A 212 7.35 15.14 -11.32
C PRO A 212 6.86 14.08 -12.32
N PHE A 213 7.49 12.91 -12.35
CA PHE A 213 7.05 11.78 -13.17
C PHE A 213 5.63 11.34 -12.79
N GLY A 214 5.31 11.29 -11.49
CA GLY A 214 3.98 11.01 -10.99
C GLY A 214 2.90 11.93 -11.59
N TYR A 215 3.16 13.24 -11.62
CA TYR A 215 2.27 14.23 -12.25
C TYR A 215 2.12 14.03 -13.75
N VAL A 216 3.23 13.75 -14.45
CA VAL A 216 3.21 13.49 -15.88
C VAL A 216 2.35 12.27 -16.20
N MET A 217 2.56 11.15 -15.51
CA MET A 217 1.81 9.92 -15.74
C MET A 217 0.33 10.05 -15.39
N TRP A 218 0.02 10.76 -14.30
CA TRP A 218 -1.37 11.09 -13.97
C TRP A 218 -2.03 11.91 -15.09
N ALA A 219 -1.36 12.95 -15.60
CA ALA A 219 -1.89 13.78 -16.68
C ALA A 219 -2.11 12.97 -17.97
N PHE A 220 -1.19 12.06 -18.32
CA PHE A 220 -1.39 11.12 -19.43
C PHE A 220 -2.59 10.19 -19.20
N GLY A 221 -2.82 9.74 -17.98
CA GLY A 221 -3.98 8.92 -17.61
C GLY A 221 -5.32 9.64 -17.69
N LEU A 222 -5.34 10.98 -17.70
CA LEU A 222 -6.54 11.78 -17.95
C LEU A 222 -6.92 11.82 -19.43
N VAL A 223 -5.98 11.53 -20.34
CA VAL A 223 -6.22 11.58 -21.78
C VAL A 223 -7.06 10.38 -22.21
N PRO A 224 -8.31 10.58 -22.67
CA PRO A 224 -9.14 9.47 -23.09
C PRO A 224 -8.61 8.83 -24.38
N ASN A 225 -8.81 7.52 -24.54
CA ASN A 225 -8.39 6.79 -25.75
C ASN A 225 -8.96 7.40 -27.05
N TRP A 226 -10.17 7.98 -27.01
CA TRP A 226 -10.75 8.64 -28.18
C TRP A 226 -9.97 9.88 -28.61
N LEU A 227 -9.35 10.60 -27.68
CA LEU A 227 -8.61 11.82 -28.00
C LEU A 227 -7.32 11.48 -28.76
N PHE A 228 -6.63 10.40 -28.40
CA PHE A 228 -5.50 9.89 -29.18
C PHE A 228 -5.91 9.52 -30.61
N MET A 229 -7.06 8.85 -30.78
CA MET A 229 -7.58 8.52 -32.11
C MET A 229 -7.90 9.77 -32.94
N LEU A 230 -8.40 10.84 -32.32
CA LEU A 230 -8.61 12.12 -33.00
C LEU A 230 -7.29 12.79 -33.39
N VAL A 231 -6.30 12.83 -32.50
CA VAL A 231 -4.98 13.41 -32.80
C VAL A 231 -4.34 12.68 -33.99
N VAL A 232 -4.32 11.35 -33.98
CA VAL A 232 -3.80 10.55 -35.09
C VAL A 232 -4.60 10.81 -36.37
N SER A 233 -5.92 10.93 -36.28
CA SER A 233 -6.78 11.24 -37.44
C SER A 233 -6.47 12.60 -38.05
N PHE A 234 -6.27 13.64 -37.23
CA PHE A 234 -5.92 14.97 -37.72
C PHE A 234 -4.51 15.01 -38.31
N VAL A 235 -3.52 14.41 -37.65
CA VAL A 235 -2.14 14.35 -38.20
C VAL A 235 -2.11 13.58 -39.52
N SER A 236 -2.80 12.45 -39.60
CA SER A 236 -2.89 11.66 -40.84
C SER A 236 -3.57 12.45 -41.96
N ARG A 237 -4.67 13.15 -41.67
CA ARG A 237 -5.37 14.02 -42.65
C ARG A 237 -4.48 15.17 -43.12
N THR A 238 -3.72 15.80 -42.23
CA THR A 238 -2.78 16.88 -42.59
C THR A 238 -1.64 16.36 -43.47
N MET A 239 -1.08 15.18 -43.17
CA MET A 239 -0.04 14.56 -44.00
C MET A 239 -0.57 14.14 -45.38
N MET A 240 -1.77 13.57 -45.46
CA MET A 240 -2.41 13.21 -46.72
C MET A 240 -2.78 14.45 -47.54
N SER A 241 -3.28 15.50 -46.90
CA SER A 241 -3.57 16.79 -47.55
C SER A 241 -2.32 17.40 -48.17
N ASN A 242 -1.20 17.46 -47.43
CA ASN A 242 0.07 17.95 -47.94
C ASN A 242 0.63 17.10 -49.09
N ARG A 243 0.44 15.77 -49.05
CA ARG A 243 0.84 14.86 -50.14
C ARG A 243 -0.01 15.07 -51.40
N MET A 244 -1.32 15.18 -51.27
CA MET A 244 -2.22 15.44 -52.39
C MET A 244 -1.96 16.80 -53.05
N GLN A 245 -1.65 17.83 -52.26
CA GLN A 245 -1.28 19.16 -52.77
C GLN A 245 0.05 19.13 -53.54
N GLY A 246 1.03 18.38 -53.06
CA GLY A 246 2.29 18.14 -53.76
C GLY A 246 2.13 17.34 -55.06
N GLN A 247 1.14 16.45 -55.13
CA GLN A 247 0.83 15.67 -56.33
C GLN A 247 0.05 16.50 -57.36
N ALA A 248 -0.92 17.30 -56.92
CA ALA A 248 -1.64 18.26 -57.76
C ALA A 248 -0.73 19.32 -58.40
N ASN A 249 0.24 19.87 -57.64
CA ASN A 249 1.22 20.82 -58.19
C ASN A 249 2.20 20.17 -59.19
N ARG A 250 2.52 18.88 -59.04
CA ARG A 250 3.34 18.13 -60.00
C ARG A 250 2.61 17.83 -61.30
N ASP A 251 1.30 17.58 -61.24
CA ASP A 251 0.47 17.35 -62.42
C ASP A 251 0.15 18.66 -63.16
N ALA A 252 0.04 19.79 -62.44
CA ALA A 252 -0.13 21.12 -63.04
C ALA A 252 1.12 21.63 -63.75
N GLY A 253 2.33 21.34 -63.25
CA GLY A 253 3.60 21.71 -63.89
C GLY A 253 4.02 20.83 -65.09
N ARG A 254 3.23 19.79 -65.41
CA ARG A 254 3.44 18.89 -66.55
C ARG A 254 2.51 19.17 -67.74
N ARG A 255 1.65 20.20 -67.64
CA ARG A 255 0.80 20.68 -68.74
C ARG A 255 1.37 21.95 -69.36
#